data_AF-A0A9E6DR08-F1
#
_entry.id   AF-A0A9E6DR08-F1
#
_cell.length_a   1.000
_cell.length_b   1.000
_cell.length_c   1.000
_cell.angle_alpha   90.00
_cell.angle_beta   90.00
_cell.angle_gamma   90.00
#
_symmetry.space_group_name_H-M   'P 1'
#
loop_
_entity.id
_entity.type
_entity.pdbx_description
1 polymer ?
#
loop_
_entity_poly.entity_id
_entity_poly.type
_entity_poly.pdbx_seq_one_letter_code
_entity_poly.pdbx_strand_id
1 'polypeptide(L)' 'IFLRVPENLLFGYMEYWGDDFAVDMAKMAIDPNTQEWWALTDPCQNPFENLNANQQWAEMTEVFYMEQNND' A
#
# COMPACT_ATOMS: atom_id res chain seq x y z
N ILE A 1 -5.07 3.04 -5.93
CA ILE A 1 -5.10 4.06 -4.86
C ILE A 1 -6.31 4.95 -5.09
N PHE A 2 -7.13 5.17 -4.07
CA PHE A 2 -8.33 6.01 -4.10
C PHE A 2 -8.20 7.12 -3.07
N LEU A 3 -8.64 8.34 -3.40
CA LEU A 3 -8.66 9.48 -2.49
C LEU A 3 -10.07 9.74 -1.96
N ARG A 4 -10.20 9.89 -0.64
CA ARG A 4 -11.42 10.33 0.00
C ARG A 4 -11.27 11.75 0.55
N VAL A 5 -12.17 12.63 0.11
CA VAL A 5 -12.29 14.04 0.56
C VAL A 5 -13.64 14.21 1.27
N PRO A 6 -13.73 14.94 2.40
CA PRO A 6 -12.72 15.85 2.97
C PRO A 6 -11.73 15.23 3.97
N GLU A 7 -11.81 13.93 4.26
CA GLU A 7 -10.98 13.28 5.29
C GLU A 7 -9.50 13.16 4.90
N ASN A 8 -9.16 13.37 3.62
CA ASN A 8 -7.81 13.28 3.06
C ASN A 8 -7.14 11.91 3.29
N LEU A 9 -7.92 10.84 3.09
CA LEU A 9 -7.44 9.46 3.23
C LEU A 9 -7.15 8.85 1.86
N LEU A 10 -6.02 8.15 1.77
CA LEU A 10 -5.66 7.32 0.62
C LEU A 10 -5.93 5.85 0.94
N PHE A 11 -6.64 5.15 0.04
CA PHE A 11 -6.91 3.72 0.13
C PHE A 11 -6.13 2.98 -0.97
N GLY A 12 -5.21 2.12 -0.56
CA GLY A 12 -4.51 1.18 -1.44
C GLY A 12 -5.29 -0.12 -1.59
N TYR A 13 -5.37 -0.65 -2.81
CA TYR A 13 -5.86 -1.99 -3.11
C TYR A 13 -4.94 -2.57 -4.18
N MET A 14 -4.51 -3.82 -4.00
CA MET A 14 -3.78 -4.59 -4.99
C MET A 14 -4.13 -6.08 -4.82
N GLU A 15 -4.07 -6.82 -5.91
CA GLU A 15 -4.08 -8.28 -5.89
C GLU A 15 -2.65 -8.73 -6.09
N TYR A 16 -2.11 -9.43 -5.10
CA TYR A 16 -0.76 -9.98 -5.15
C TYR A 16 -0.84 -11.45 -5.54
N TRP A 17 -0.20 -11.78 -6.67
CA TRP A 17 -0.19 -13.13 -7.26
C TRP A 17 1.17 -13.83 -7.14
N GLY A 18 2.06 -13.31 -6.29
CA GLY A 18 3.37 -13.92 -6.06
C GLY A 18 3.35 -14.93 -4.90
N ASP A 19 4.51 -15.53 -4.64
CA ASP A 19 4.64 -16.66 -3.71
C ASP A 19 5.21 -16.27 -2.33
N ASP A 20 5.85 -15.10 -2.19
CA ASP A 20 6.43 -14.59 -0.94
C ASP A 20 6.37 -13.07 -0.87
N PHE A 21 5.29 -12.57 -0.24
CA PHE A 21 5.03 -11.15 -0.13
C PHE A 21 6.14 -10.39 0.59
N ALA A 22 6.69 -10.95 1.67
CA ALA A 22 7.73 -10.28 2.46
C ALA A 22 9.03 -10.12 1.67
N VAL A 23 9.43 -11.16 0.94
CA VAL A 23 10.62 -11.12 0.07
C VAL A 23 10.42 -10.14 -1.08
N ASP A 24 9.24 -10.11 -1.70
CA ASP A 24 8.99 -9.23 -2.84
C ASP A 24 8.86 -7.75 -2.44
N MET A 25 8.25 -7.46 -1.28
CA MET A 25 8.26 -6.10 -0.72
C MET A 25 9.68 -5.65 -0.34
N ALA A 26 10.52 -6.56 0.18
CA ALA A 26 11.92 -6.25 0.48
C ALA A 26 12.74 -5.96 -0.78
N LYS A 27 12.52 -6.68 -1.89
CA LYS A 27 13.14 -6.39 -3.19
C LYS A 27 12.73 -5.01 -3.71
N MET A 28 11.44 -4.68 -3.63
CA MET A 28 10.93 -3.36 -4.03
C MET A 28 11.55 -2.24 -3.18
N ALA A 29 11.72 -2.46 -1.88
CA ALA A 29 12.30 -1.46 -0.98
C ALA A 29 13.77 -1.11 -1.28
N ILE A 30 14.52 -2.01 -1.93
CA ILE A 30 15.92 -1.77 -2.33
C ILE A 30 16.08 -1.35 -3.79
N ASP A 31 15.00 -1.32 -4.57
CA ASP A 31 15.06 -0.90 -5.98
C ASP A 31 15.29 0.62 -6.07
N PRO A 32 16.33 1.09 -6.78
CA PRO A 32 16.67 2.51 -6.81
C PRO A 32 15.59 3.38 -7.45
N ASN A 33 14.89 2.88 -8.47
CA ASN A 33 13.83 3.65 -9.13
C ASN A 33 12.64 3.85 -8.17
N THR A 34 12.33 2.81 -7.39
CA THR A 34 11.29 2.86 -6.36
C THR A 34 11.65 3.85 -5.26
N GLN A 35 12.91 3.88 -4.81
CA GLN A 35 13.39 4.84 -3.82
C GLN A 35 13.34 6.29 -4.34
N GLU A 36 13.74 6.53 -5.59
CA GLU A 36 13.61 7.85 -6.23
C GLU A 36 12.14 8.30 -6.31
N TRP A 37 11.23 7.38 -6.64
CA TRP A 37 9.80 7.65 -6.65
C TRP A 37 9.23 7.97 -5.26
N TRP A 38 9.63 7.23 -4.23
CA TRP A 38 9.20 7.48 -2.85
C TRP A 38 9.72 8.81 -2.31
N ALA A 39 10.94 9.21 -2.66
CA ALA A 39 11.47 10.53 -2.31
C ALA A 39 10.58 11.70 -2.81
N LEU A 40 9.83 11.50 -3.91
CA LEU A 40 8.89 12.47 -4.46
C LEU A 40 7.47 12.34 -3.88
N THR A 41 7.06 11.14 -3.51
CA THR A 41 5.66 10.84 -3.15
C THR A 41 5.39 10.73 -1.66
N ASP A 42 6.36 10.31 -0.86
CA ASP A 42 6.23 10.22 0.60
C ASP A 42 5.96 11.59 1.25
N PRO A 43 6.58 12.71 0.81
CA PRO A 43 6.27 14.03 1.37
C PRO A 43 4.83 14.50 1.14
N CYS A 44 4.11 13.90 0.20
CA CYS A 44 2.70 14.19 -0.08
C CYS A 44 1.74 13.38 0.81
N GLN A 45 2.27 12.43 1.59
CA GLN A 45 1.50 11.52 2.43
C GLN A 45 1.66 11.89 3.90
N ASN A 46 0.64 11.58 4.70
CA ASN A 46 0.69 11.73 6.15
C ASN A 46 0.35 10.38 6.80
N PRO A 47 1.35 9.57 7.20
CA PRO A 47 1.13 8.27 7.82
C PRO A 47 0.31 8.38 9.11
N PHE A 48 -0.43 7.32 9.45
CA PHE A 48 -1.18 7.26 10.71
C PHE A 48 -0.22 7.24 11.92
N GLU A 49 -0.69 7.78 13.05
CA GLU A 49 0.05 7.70 14.31
C GLU A 49 0.18 6.25 14.79
N ASN A 50 1.31 5.92 15.43
CA ASN A 50 1.62 4.59 16.01
C ASN A 50 1.81 3.44 15.01
N LEU A 51 2.11 3.72 13.74
CA LEU A 51 2.64 2.69 12.84
C LEU A 51 4.02 2.20 13.31
N ASN A 52 4.36 0.94 13.03
CA ASN A 52 5.69 0.43 13.35
C ASN A 52 6.76 1.23 12.60
N ALA A 53 7.98 1.29 13.14
CA ALA A 53 9.09 1.88 12.43
C ALA A 53 9.24 1.19 11.07
N ASN A 54 9.23 1.98 9.99
CA ASN A 54 9.25 1.56 8.57
C ASN A 54 7.89 1.26 7.90
N GLN A 55 6.76 1.52 8.55
CA GLN A 55 5.44 1.42 7.91
C GLN A 55 4.94 2.79 7.43
N GLN A 56 4.79 2.93 6.12
CA GLN A 56 4.22 4.13 5.47
C GLN A 56 2.69 4.02 5.31
N TRP A 57 2.19 2.80 5.06
CA TRP A 57 0.77 2.50 4.87
C TRP A 57 0.26 1.62 6.02
N ALA A 58 -0.94 1.90 6.52
CA ALA A 58 -1.64 1.05 7.47
C ALA A 58 -2.34 -0.10 6.72
N GLU A 59 -2.10 -1.34 7.12
CA GLU A 59 -2.81 -2.49 6.58
C GLU A 59 -4.27 -2.53 7.04
N MET A 60 -5.15 -3.04 6.18
CA MET A 60 -6.57 -3.25 6.48
C MET A 60 -6.90 -4.74 6.41
N THR A 61 -7.78 -5.21 7.29
CA THR A 61 -8.31 -6.57 7.23
C THR A 61 -9.45 -6.64 6.24
N GLU A 62 -9.34 -7.51 5.23
CA GLU A 62 -10.48 -7.86 4.37
C GLU A 62 -11.54 -8.61 5.21
N VAL A 63 -12.76 -8.08 5.25
CA VAL A 63 -13.89 -8.66 6.01
C VAL A 63 -14.98 -9.24 5.11
N PHE A 64 -14.91 -8.97 3.82
CA PHE A 64 -15.87 -9.45 2.82
C PHE A 64 -15.23 -9.47 1.44
N TYR A 65 -15.44 -10.57 0.72
CA TYR A 65 -15.12 -10.72 -0.68
C TYR A 65 -16.24 -11.51 -1.36
N MET A 66 -16.61 -11.09 -2.56
CA MET A 66 -17.55 -11.80 -3.42
C MET A 66 -16.96 -11.84 -4.82
N GLU A 67 -16.68 -13.05 -5.29
CA GLU A 67 -16.27 -13.27 -6.67
C GLU A 67 -17.44 -12.96 -7.60
N GLN A 68 -17.18 -12.17 -8.64
CA GLN A 68 -18.17 -11.95 -9.68
C GLN A 68 -18.15 -13.14 -10.65
N ASN A 69 -19.01 -14.12 -10.41
CA ASN A 69 -19.22 -15.22 -11.35
C ASN A 69 -19.95 -14.68 -12.59
N ASN A 70 -19.25 -14.61 -13.72
CA ASN A 70 -19.81 -14.23 -15.02
C ASN A 70 -20.37 -15.47 -15.77
N ASP A 71 -21.25 -16.23 -15.12
CA ASP A 71 -22.06 -17.25 -15.80
C ASP A 71 -23.14 -16.62 -16.69
#